data_AF-A0A959C713-F1
#
_entry.id   AF-A0A959C713-F1
#
_cell.length_a   1.000
_cell.length_b   1.000
_cell.length_c   1.000
_cell.angle_alpha   90.00
_cell.angle_beta   90.00
_cell.angle_gamma   90.00
#
_symmetry.space_group_name_H-M   'P 1'
#
loop_
_entity.id
_entity.type
_entity.pdbx_description
1 polymer ?
#
loop_
_entity_poly.entity_id
_entity_poly.type
_entity_poly.pdbx_seq_one_letter_code
_entity_poly.pdbx_strand_id
1 'polypeptide(L)'
;MKRKNFLKTLALLPFAAYNMKIQDFPKIVESLPGTEKMPALFVGHGSPMNALEDNAFTKSLKALGKQFKEEGKKPAAILVVSAHWLTRGSYVNIQPKPETIHDFGGFPQQLFD
;
A
#
# COMPACT_ATOMS: atom_id res chain seq x y z
N MET A 1 7.31 -18.36 -17.11
CA MET A 1 7.38 -19.21 -15.88
C MET A 1 6.83 -20.60 -16.18
N LYS A 2 7.49 -21.70 -15.75
CA LYS A 2 7.00 -23.07 -16.00
C LYS A 2 5.77 -23.38 -15.13
N ARG A 3 4.65 -23.83 -15.71
CA ARG A 3 3.36 -24.15 -15.06
C ARG A 3 3.48 -25.00 -13.79
N LYS A 4 4.43 -25.94 -13.76
CA LYS A 4 4.71 -26.80 -12.60
C LYS A 4 5.33 -26.06 -11.41
N ASN A 5 6.02 -24.95 -11.66
CA ASN A 5 6.59 -24.11 -10.59
C ASN A 5 5.52 -23.17 -10.00
N PHE A 6 4.58 -22.68 -10.82
CA PHE A 6 3.44 -21.87 -10.35
C PHE A 6 2.52 -22.64 -9.40
N LEU A 7 2.20 -23.91 -9.74
CA LEU A 7 1.34 -24.76 -8.92
C LEU A 7 1.98 -25.14 -7.56
N LYS A 8 3.32 -25.23 -7.49
CA LYS A 8 4.02 -25.50 -6.23
C LYS A 8 4.08 -24.28 -5.31
N THR A 9 4.18 -23.07 -5.86
CA THR A 9 4.11 -21.83 -5.07
C THR A 9 2.70 -21.60 -4.50
N LEU A 10 1.66 -22.10 -5.17
CA LEU A 10 0.27 -22.03 -4.70
C LEU A 10 -0.03 -22.94 -3.50
N ALA A 11 0.74 -24.02 -3.32
CA ALA A 11 0.49 -25.03 -2.28
C ALA A 11 1.09 -24.67 -0.90
N LEU A 12 1.92 -23.63 -0.81
CA LEU A 12 2.58 -23.19 0.44
C LEU A 12 1.99 -21.90 1.02
N LEU A 13 0.96 -21.32 0.38
CA LEU A 13 0.22 -20.19 0.94
C LEU A 13 -1.06 -20.73 1.57
N PRO A 14 -1.23 -20.66 2.90
CA PRO A 14 -2.53 -20.93 3.49
C PRO A 14 -3.49 -19.87 2.95
N PHE A 15 -4.60 -20.32 2.37
CA PHE A 15 -5.72 -19.51 1.88
C PHE A 15 -6.30 -18.50 2.91
N ALA A 16 -5.80 -18.49 4.15
CA ALA A 16 -6.22 -17.62 5.25
C ALA A 16 -5.69 -16.16 5.17
N ALA A 17 -4.81 -15.82 4.22
CA ALA A 17 -4.25 -14.47 4.09
C ALA A 17 -5.18 -13.46 3.38
N TYR A 18 -6.48 -13.73 3.26
CA TYR A 18 -7.32 -13.02 2.29
C TYR A 18 -8.02 -11.75 2.77
N ASN A 19 -8.19 -11.53 4.07
CA ASN A 19 -8.67 -10.28 4.67
C ASN A 19 -8.69 -10.51 6.18
N MET A 20 -7.84 -9.84 6.94
CA MET A 20 -7.85 -9.98 8.39
C MET A 20 -8.88 -9.03 8.99
N LYS A 21 -9.66 -9.52 9.95
CA LYS A 21 -10.48 -8.62 10.78
C LYS A 21 -9.53 -7.70 11.53
N ILE A 22 -9.92 -6.45 11.73
CA ILE A 22 -9.10 -5.46 12.44
C ILE A 22 -8.66 -5.90 13.85
N GLN A 23 -9.37 -6.86 14.45
CA GLN A 23 -9.04 -7.48 15.73
C GLN A 23 -7.69 -8.22 15.71
N ASP A 24 -7.22 -8.70 14.56
CA ASP A 24 -5.93 -9.38 14.44
C ASP A 24 -4.76 -8.42 14.09
N PHE A 25 -5.07 -7.16 13.80
CA PHE A 25 -4.07 -6.14 13.46
C PHE A 25 -3.00 -5.92 14.55
N PRO A 26 -3.33 -5.92 15.87
CA PRO A 26 -2.33 -5.74 16.92
C PRO A 26 -1.18 -6.76 16.84
N LYS A 27 -1.46 -8.03 16.52
CA LYS A 27 -0.45 -9.09 16.40
C LYS A 27 0.60 -8.79 15.33
N ILE A 28 0.19 -8.09 14.26
CA ILE A 28 1.09 -7.67 13.18
C ILE A 28 1.96 -6.52 13.68
N VAL A 29 1.35 -5.52 14.30
CA VAL A 29 2.04 -4.31 14.78
C VAL A 29 3.03 -4.64 15.90
N GLU A 30 2.71 -5.58 16.79
CA GLU A 30 3.60 -6.03 17.87
C GLU A 30 4.91 -6.65 17.36
N SER A 31 4.93 -7.18 16.13
CA SER A 31 6.13 -7.74 15.52
C SER A 31 7.06 -6.69 14.89
N LEU A 32 6.59 -5.45 14.72
CA LEU A 32 7.36 -4.38 14.11
C LEU A 32 8.30 -3.74 15.14
N PRO A 33 9.50 -3.27 14.73
CA PRO A 33 10.35 -2.49 15.62
C PRO A 33 9.63 -1.21 16.03
N GLY A 34 9.78 -0.84 17.31
CA GLY A 34 9.28 0.44 17.81
C GLY A 34 9.93 1.60 17.06
N THR A 35 9.13 2.62 16.75
CA THR A 35 9.61 3.90 16.22
C THR A 35 9.26 5.02 17.17
N GLU A 36 9.90 6.17 17.02
CA GLU A 36 9.35 7.42 17.57
C GLU A 36 7.95 7.70 16.99
N LYS A 37 7.22 8.64 17.59
CA LYS A 37 5.88 9.02 17.12
C LYS A 37 5.97 9.59 15.70
N MET A 38 5.45 8.84 14.73
CA MET A 38 5.43 9.23 13.33
C MET A 38 4.29 10.24 13.04
N PRO A 39 4.46 11.14 12.05
CA PRO A 39 3.41 12.06 11.65
C PRO A 39 2.26 11.33 10.95
N ALA A 40 1.04 11.86 11.09
CA ALA A 40 -0.10 11.49 10.26
C ALA A 40 -0.19 12.44 9.07
N LEU A 41 -0.40 11.90 7.88
CA LEU A 41 -0.48 12.68 6.63
C LEU A 41 -1.88 12.54 6.03
N PHE A 42 -2.45 13.66 5.60
CA PHE A 42 -3.61 13.67 4.71
C PHE A 42 -3.13 14.04 3.30
N VAL A 43 -3.38 13.17 2.34
CA VAL A 43 -2.90 13.34 0.95
C VAL A 43 -4.10 13.27 0.00
N GLY A 44 -4.39 14.38 -0.68
CA GLY A 44 -5.32 14.36 -1.80
C GLY A 44 -4.66 13.67 -2.99
N HIS A 45 -5.12 12.48 -3.37
CA HIS A 45 -4.48 11.66 -4.41
C HIS A 45 -4.61 12.25 -5.83
N GLY A 46 -5.68 13.03 -6.08
CA GLY A 46 -5.87 13.75 -7.34
C GLY A 46 -6.04 12.82 -8.55
N SER A 47 -5.53 13.27 -9.70
CA SER A 47 -5.60 12.54 -10.97
C SER A 47 -4.71 11.28 -10.96
N PRO A 48 -5.18 10.14 -11.50
CA PRO A 48 -4.36 8.94 -11.73
C PRO A 48 -3.05 9.21 -12.48
N MET A 49 -3.01 10.24 -13.33
CA MET A 49 -1.80 10.65 -14.06
C MET A 49 -0.62 10.99 -13.14
N ASN A 50 -0.86 11.32 -11.87
CA ASN A 50 0.21 11.51 -10.88
C ASN A 50 1.10 10.27 -10.71
N ALA A 51 0.66 9.08 -11.11
CA ALA A 51 1.52 7.89 -11.11
C ALA A 51 2.59 7.91 -12.22
N LEU A 52 2.37 8.68 -13.31
CA LEU A 52 3.27 8.76 -14.46
C LEU A 52 3.99 10.11 -14.58
N GLU A 53 3.39 11.18 -14.08
CA GLU A 53 3.86 12.54 -14.31
C GLU A 53 4.89 13.03 -13.28
N ASP A 54 5.83 13.88 -13.74
CA ASP A 54 6.70 14.68 -12.87
C ASP A 54 6.18 16.12 -12.75
N ASN A 55 5.28 16.35 -11.80
CA ASN A 55 4.57 17.60 -11.61
C ASN A 55 4.75 18.13 -10.18
N ALA A 56 4.09 19.24 -9.84
CA ALA A 56 4.23 19.85 -8.51
C ALA A 56 3.84 18.88 -7.37
N PHE A 57 2.78 18.08 -7.57
CA PHE A 57 2.33 17.10 -6.58
C PHE A 57 3.36 15.99 -6.35
N THR A 58 3.88 15.36 -7.42
CA THR A 58 4.86 14.28 -7.27
C THR A 58 6.20 14.79 -6.74
N LYS A 59 6.60 16.02 -7.08
CA LYS A 59 7.78 16.68 -6.50
C LYS A 59 7.64 16.94 -5.01
N SER A 60 6.47 17.41 -4.55
CA SER A 60 6.21 17.61 -3.12
C SER A 60 6.28 16.30 -2.32
N LEU A 61 5.71 15.22 -2.84
CA LEU A 61 5.79 13.90 -2.18
C LEU A 61 7.22 13.36 -2.13
N LYS A 62 7.99 13.50 -3.22
CA LYS A 62 9.42 13.13 -3.25
C LYS A 62 10.23 13.94 -2.22
N ALA A 63 9.97 15.24 -2.11
CA ALA A 63 10.62 16.11 -1.15
C ALA A 63 10.31 15.70 0.30
N LEU A 64 9.04 15.38 0.60
CA LEU A 64 8.62 14.91 1.93
C LEU A 64 9.33 13.59 2.31
N GLY A 65 9.41 12.63 1.38
CA GLY A 65 10.13 11.37 1.61
C GLY A 65 11.63 11.59 1.86
N LYS A 66 12.24 12.55 1.15
CA LYS A 66 13.63 12.95 1.37
C LYS A 66 13.82 13.59 2.76
N GLN A 67 12.92 14.49 3.16
CA GLN A 67 12.94 15.11 4.49
C GLN A 67 12.89 14.05 5.61
N PHE A 68 11.97 13.08 5.55
CA PHE A 68 11.91 12.01 6.55
C PHE A 68 13.19 11.18 6.63
N LYS A 69 13.84 10.95 5.50
CA LYS A 69 15.14 10.26 5.47
C LYS A 69 16.24 11.08 6.13
N GLU A 70 16.29 12.38 5.86
CA GLU A 70 17.29 13.30 6.42
C GLU A 70 17.11 13.51 7.92
N GLU A 71 15.86 13.54 8.40
CA GLU A 71 15.52 13.61 9.82
C GLU A 71 15.69 12.27 10.56
N GLY A 72 16.05 11.18 9.89
CA GLY A 72 16.17 9.85 10.49
C GLY A 72 14.83 9.18 10.81
N LYS A 73 13.70 9.76 10.40
CA LYS A 73 12.33 9.29 10.65
C LYS A 73 11.89 8.22 9.66
N LYS A 74 12.54 7.05 9.71
CA LYS A 74 12.14 5.91 8.87
C LYS A 74 11.04 5.10 9.57
N PRO A 75 9.81 5.05 9.03
CA PRO A 75 8.75 4.23 9.63
C PRO A 75 9.06 2.73 9.47
N ALA A 76 8.65 1.93 10.45
CA ALA A 76 8.70 0.46 10.37
C ALA A 76 7.66 -0.10 9.37
N ALA A 77 6.51 0.59 9.26
CA ALA A 77 5.44 0.32 8.32
C ALA A 77 4.63 1.59 8.05
N ILE A 78 3.89 1.62 6.93
CA ILE A 78 2.94 2.70 6.60
C ILE A 78 1.54 2.10 6.60
N LEU A 79 0.63 2.67 7.40
CA LEU A 79 -0.79 2.36 7.34
C LEU A 79 -1.47 3.36 6.38
N VAL A 80 -2.08 2.85 5.31
CA VAL A 80 -2.80 3.66 4.33
C VAL A 80 -4.30 3.47 4.54
N VAL A 81 -5.03 4.58 4.73
CA VAL A 81 -6.49 4.61 4.73
C VAL A 81 -6.92 5.31 3.45
N SER A 82 -7.61 4.58 2.57
CA SER A 82 -7.97 5.08 1.24
C SER A 82 -9.46 5.43 1.16
N ALA A 83 -9.77 6.58 0.53
CA ALA A 83 -11.15 6.98 0.25
C ALA A 83 -11.87 5.99 -0.70
N HIS A 84 -11.11 5.28 -1.53
CA HIS A 84 -11.62 4.31 -2.49
C HIS A 84 -11.83 2.91 -1.89
N TRP A 85 -11.40 2.68 -0.64
CA TRP A 85 -11.60 1.39 0.03
C TRP A 85 -12.86 1.40 0.91
N LEU A 86 -14.02 1.29 0.25
CA LEU A 86 -15.32 1.24 0.94
C LEU A 86 -15.71 -0.21 1.26
N THR A 87 -15.92 -0.49 2.55
CA THR A 87 -16.35 -1.83 3.01
C THR A 87 -17.43 -1.72 4.09
N ARG A 88 -18.22 -2.80 4.28
CA ARG A 88 -19.11 -2.94 5.43
C ARG A 88 -18.34 -3.54 6.61
N GLY A 89 -17.74 -2.67 7.41
CA GLY A 89 -16.88 -3.04 8.53
C GLY A 89 -15.48 -2.44 8.37
N SER A 90 -14.51 -2.93 9.15
CA SER A 90 -13.11 -2.51 9.05
C SER A 90 -12.22 -3.72 8.83
N TYR A 91 -11.39 -3.62 7.80
CA TYR A 91 -10.53 -4.70 7.32
C TYR A 91 -9.12 -4.18 7.13
N VAL A 92 -8.15 -5.09 7.24
CA VAL A 92 -6.74 -4.80 6.96
C VAL A 92 -6.24 -5.77 5.90
N ASN A 93 -5.54 -5.22 4.90
CA ASN A 93 -4.93 -5.97 3.82
C ASN A 93 -3.40 -5.82 3.95
N ILE A 94 -2.73 -6.97 3.99
CA ILE A 94 -1.26 -7.08 4.10
C ILE A 94 -0.67 -7.95 2.98
N GLN A 95 -1.44 -8.16 1.90
CA GLN A 95 -0.99 -8.97 0.78
C GLN A 95 0.31 -8.38 0.20
N PRO A 96 1.41 -9.14 0.09
CA PRO A 96 2.69 -8.61 -0.37
C PRO A 96 2.67 -8.06 -1.80
N LYS A 97 1.75 -8.58 -2.62
CA LYS A 97 1.48 -8.16 -4.00
C LYS A 97 -0.04 -8.20 -4.21
N PRO A 98 -0.77 -7.18 -3.74
CA PRO A 98 -2.22 -7.13 -3.97
C PRO A 98 -2.47 -7.03 -5.48
N GLU A 99 -3.59 -7.59 -5.92
CA GLU A 99 -4.06 -7.34 -7.28
C GLU A 99 -4.43 -5.86 -7.41
N THR A 100 -3.99 -5.21 -8.49
CA THR A 100 -4.33 -3.82 -8.76
C THR A 100 -5.74 -3.75 -9.33
N ILE A 101 -6.63 -3.06 -8.62
CA ILE A 101 -7.99 -2.79 -9.07
C ILE A 101 -8.03 -1.32 -9.52
N HIS A 102 -8.39 -1.10 -10.78
CA HIS A 102 -8.57 0.23 -11.35
C HIS A 102 -10.04 0.61 -11.27
N ASP A 103 -10.37 1.65 -10.52
CA ASP A 103 -11.72 2.20 -10.37
C ASP A 103 -11.91 3.53 -11.12
N PHE A 104 -11.03 3.80 -12.08
CA PHE A 104 -11.07 4.94 -12.99
C PHE A 104 -10.99 4.48 -14.45
N GLY A 105 -11.34 5.36 -15.39
CA GLY A 105 -11.31 5.10 -16.83
C GLY A 105 -11.06 6.36 -17.66
N GLY A 106 -10.79 6.18 -18.96
CA GLY A 106 -10.50 7.28 -19.89
C GLY A 106 -9.05 7.78 -19.86
N PHE A 107 -8.14 7.01 -19.27
CA PHE A 107 -6.72 7.34 -19.12
C PHE A 107 -5.84 6.47 -20.05
N PRO A 108 -4.56 6.85 -20.26
CA PRO A 108 -3.62 6.07 -21.08
C PRO A 108 -3.43 4.63 -20.57
N GLN A 109 -3.16 3.70 -21.50
CA GLN A 109 -2.95 2.27 -21.21
C GLN A 109 -1.86 2.02 -20.15
N GLN A 110 -0.84 2.88 -20.10
CA GLN A 110 0.28 2.80 -19.15
C GLN A 110 -0.16 2.85 -17.68
N LEU A 111 -1.37 3.33 -17.38
CA LEU A 111 -1.93 3.31 -16.02
C LEU A 111 -2.58 1.99 -15.65
N PHE A 112 -2.69 1.04 -16.59
CA PHE A 112 -3.34 -0.27 -16.41
C PHE A 112 -2.37 -1.45 -16.56
N ASP A 113 -1.12 -1.20 -16.96
CA ASP A 113 -0.05 -2.20 -17.20
C ASP A 113 0.82 -2.41 -15.95
#